data_AF-A0A7V9Q6B7-F1
#
_entry.id   AF-A0A7V9Q6B7-F1
#
_cell.length_a   1.000
_cell.length_b   1.000
_cell.length_c   1.000
_cell.angle_alpha   90.00
_cell.angle_beta   90.00
_cell.angle_gamma   90.00
#
_symmetry.space_group_name_H-M   'P 1'
#
loop_
_entity.id
_entity.type
_entity.pdbx_description
1 polymer ?
#
loop_
_entity_poly.entity_id
_entity_poly.type
_entity_poly.pdbx_seq_one_letter_code
_entity_poly.pdbx_strand_id
1 'polypeptide(L)' 'ELCGADCVVVVTDHTGVDYARVARLSKLIVDTRNALAKESRTNSSAHIVKL' A
#
# COMPACT_ATOMS: atom_id res chain seq x y z
N GLU A 1 11.85 1.72 8.57
CA GLU A 1 11.54 2.03 7.16
C GLU A 1 10.07 2.44 6.95
N LEU A 2 9.12 1.52 6.73
CA LEU A 2 7.73 1.89 6.34
C LEU A 2 6.97 2.81 7.30
N CYS A 3 7.03 2.58 8.62
CA CYS A 3 6.33 3.42 9.60
C CYS A 3 6.86 4.87 9.67
N GLY A 4 8.10 5.10 9.20
CA GLY A 4 8.71 6.43 9.15
C GLY A 4 8.41 7.17 7.86
N ALA A 5 7.85 6.51 6.85
CA ALA A 5 7.50 7.14 5.58
C ALA A 5 6.15 7.85 5.68
N ASP A 6 6.06 9.03 5.09
CA ASP A 6 4.79 9.77 4.98
C ASP A 6 3.89 9.19 3.89
N CYS A 7 4.49 8.65 2.82
CA CYS A 7 3.79 8.07 1.68
C CYS A 7 4.58 6.91 1.06
N VAL A 8 3.86 5.89 0.59
CA VAL A 8 4.40 4.79 -0.21
C VAL A 8 3.74 4.79 -1.58
N VAL A 9 4.55 4.76 -2.65
CA VAL A 9 4.07 4.73 -4.04
C VAL A 9 4.39 3.38 -4.66
N VAL A 10 3.36 2.69 -5.14
CA VAL A 10 3.53 1.41 -5.84
C VAL A 10 3.67 1.68 -7.33
N VAL A 11 4.93 1.76 -7.79
CA VAL A 11 5.27 1.99 -9.20
C VAL A 11 5.36 0.70 -10.02
N THR A 12 5.56 -0.44 -9.36
CA THR A 12 5.61 -1.76 -9.99
C THR A 12 4.94 -2.79 -9.07
N ASP A 13 4.20 -3.71 -9.67
CA ASP A 13 3.55 -4.83 -8.98
C ASP A 13 4.49 -6.05 -8.99
N HIS A 14 5.21 -6.24 -7.88
CA HIS A 14 6.16 -7.33 -7.72
C HIS A 14 5.57 -8.41 -6.81
N THR A 15 5.57 -9.65 -7.28
CA THR A 15 5.01 -10.80 -6.54
C THR A 15 5.70 -11.10 -5.21
N GLY A 16 6.94 -10.64 -5.02
CA GLY A 16 7.70 -10.81 -3.77
C GLY A 16 7.38 -9.77 -2.69
N VAL A 17 6.53 -8.78 -2.96
CA VAL A 17 6.20 -7.72 -2.00
C VAL A 17 4.97 -8.11 -1.18
N ASP A 18 5.11 -8.08 0.15
CA ASP A 18 3.98 -8.23 1.07
C ASP A 18 3.16 -6.93 1.15
N TYR A 19 2.24 -6.76 0.21
CA TYR A 19 1.37 -5.59 0.14
C TYR A 19 0.40 -5.48 1.34
N ALA A 20 0.09 -6.58 2.03
CA ALA A 20 -0.72 -6.54 3.24
C ALA A 20 0.05 -5.86 4.38
N ARG A 21 1.34 -6.19 4.54
CA ARG A 21 2.23 -5.49 5.47
C ARG A 21 2.41 -4.03 5.09
N VAL A 22 2.56 -3.71 3.80
CA VAL A 22 2.65 -2.31 3.34
C VAL A 22 1.39 -1.53 3.71
N ALA A 23 0.20 -2.09 3.46
CA ALA A 23 -1.09 -1.49 3.82
C ALA A 23 -1.23 -1.25 5.32
N ARG A 24 -0.76 -2.18 6.15
CA ARG A 24 -0.85 -2.09 7.62
C ARG A 24 0.13 -1.11 8.24
N LEU A 25 1.28 -0.86 7.62
CA LEU A 25 2.35 -0.04 8.23
C LEU A 25 2.45 1.37 7.66
N SER A 26 1.79 1.63 6.52
CA SER A 26 1.85 2.93 5.85
C SER A 26 0.72 3.85 6.33
N LYS A 27 0.94 5.16 6.21
CA LYS A 27 -0.09 6.18 6.46
C LYS A 27 -0.89 6.51 5.19
N LEU A 28 -0.18 6.63 4.06
CA LEU A 28 -0.74 6.92 2.74
C LEU A 28 -0.09 6.00 1.71
N ILE A 29 -0.91 5.43 0.83
CA ILE A 29 -0.46 4.64 -0.30
C ILE A 29 -1.06 5.19 -1.59
N VAL A 30 -0.20 5.42 -2.58
CA VAL A 30 -0.57 5.71 -3.96
C VAL A 30 -0.30 4.48 -4.80
N ASP A 31 -1.36 3.81 -5.22
CA ASP A 31 -1.28 2.57 -5.99
C ASP A 31 -1.59 2.84 -7.46
N THR A 32 -0.54 2.98 -8.26
CA THR A 32 -0.65 3.24 -9.70
C THR A 32 -0.68 1.96 -10.53
N ARG A 33 -0.55 0.80 -9.89
CA ARG A 33 -0.51 -0.51 -10.55
C ARG A 33 -1.71 -1.38 -10.22
N ASN A 34 -2.58 -0.89 -9.33
CA ASN A 34 -3.68 -1.64 -8.75
C ASN A 34 -3.21 -2.94 -8.05
N ALA A 35 -2.02 -2.90 -7.44
CA ALA A 35 -1.41 -4.05 -6.77
C ALA A 35 -2.09 -4.40 -5.44
N LEU A 36 -2.73 -3.43 -4.77
CA LEU A 36 -3.41 -3.68 -3.51
C LEU A 36 -4.82 -4.23 -3.74
N ALA A 37 -5.13 -5.41 -3.22
CA ALA A 37 -6.48 -5.98 -3.32
C ALA A 37 -7.54 -5.09 -2.64
N LYS A 38 -8.82 -5.19 -3.05
CA LYS A 38 -9.92 -4.41 -2.42
C LYS A 38 -10.03 -4.65 -0.92
N GLU A 39 -9.77 -5.89 -0.47
CA GLU A 39 -9.78 -6.30 0.93
C GLU A 39 -8.71 -5.61 1.77
N SER A 40 -7.65 -5.10 1.14
CA SER A 40 -6.62 -4.33 1.85
C SER A 40 -7.22 -3.09 2.52
N ARG A 41 -8.31 -2.50 1.99
CA ARG A 41 -8.95 -1.31 2.60
C ARG A 41 -9.64 -1.60 3.93
N THR A 42 -10.12 -2.82 4.15
CA THR A 42 -10.92 -3.17 5.33
C THR A 42 -10.04 -3.38 6.57
N ASN A 43 -8.78 -3.79 6.38
CA ASN A 43 -7.82 -4.07 7.45
C ASN A 43 -6.53 -3.22 7.35
N SER A 44 -6.61 -2.07 6.69
CA SER A 44 -5.48 -1.14 6.51
C SER A 44 -5.66 0.10 7.39
N SER A 45 -4.55 0.53 8.01
CA SER A 45 -4.46 1.86 8.63
C SER A 45 -4.09 2.95 7.61
N ALA A 46 -3.67 2.56 6.40
CA ALA A 46 -3.31 3.48 5.33
C ALA A 46 -4.53 4.02 4.59
N HIS A 47 -4.48 5.31 4.23
CA HIS A 47 -5.32 5.88 3.19
C HIS A 47 -4.82 5.42 1.81
N ILE A 48 -5.67 4.80 0.98
CA ILE A 48 -5.25 4.19 -0.29
C ILE A 48 -5.92 4.89 -1.48
N VAL A 49 -5.12 5.66 -2.21
CA VAL A 49 -5.49 6.30 -3.47
C VAL A 49 -5.08 5.38 -4.62
N LYS A 50 -6.03 5.09 -5.52
CA LYS A 50 -5.80 4.32 -6.73
C LYS A 50 -6.01 5.23 -7.93
N LEU A 51 -5.14 5.08 -8.93
CA LEU A 51 -5.26 5.75 -10.23
C LEU A 51 -5.83 4.79 -11.28
#